data_AF-A0A7C4VW19-F1
#
_entry.id   AF-A0A7C4VW19-F1
#
_cell.length_a   1.000
_cell.length_b   1.000
_cell.length_c   1.000
_cell.angle_alpha   90.00
_cell.angle_beta   90.00
_cell.angle_gamma   90.00
#
_symmetry.space_group_name_H-M   'P 1'
#
loop_
_entity.id
_entity.type
_entity.pdbx_description
1 polymer ?
#
loop_
_entity_poly.entity_id
_entity_poly.type
_entity_poly.pdbx_seq_one_letter_code
_entity_poly.pdbx_strand_id
1 'polypeptide(L)'
;MVVMASCNVRVAAHDNALGSDVQVNFTLNETNYLTPHNLTLGIGNYRFTFPDEDQYGYPFAHCYIWYSSGSYKYIKARDFILSITFFNQSDDFKLKAYYHVEPYSDKHPTLIYVDFPVTPIKRGENFSVSVGIRNVKDLFAWELYAYYPKEIMRGLLISDTAFLNRINGAPYIFLVDNYGVNGYCTYPFILFGGNFTPYNDYNLTHGLIHVGSTIINSVGEYPGITTTGPIVKIKFEKQSDGEIKFFVAQDNSRFYTFLLDSSLNEIPSVVSLVSDLTGSQIGFPDGKVDIKDVAMVSKNFGMTEENPNWDPWLDLTGTEYLSHDCIIDIKDVALVSKNFGKIFPK
;
A
#
# COMPACT_ATOMS: atom_id res chain seq x y z
N MET A 1 1.00 27.69 11.59
CA MET A 1 1.02 28.48 10.34
C MET A 1 0.56 27.56 9.23
N VAL A 2 -0.68 27.70 8.77
CA VAL A 2 -1.22 26.87 7.68
C VAL A 2 -0.61 27.39 6.38
N VAL A 3 0.22 26.56 5.74
CA VAL A 3 0.77 26.88 4.42
C VAL A 3 -0.39 26.71 3.44
N MET A 4 -0.85 27.83 2.85
CA MET A 4 -1.89 27.81 1.84
C MET A 4 -1.31 27.19 0.56
N ALA A 5 -1.88 26.06 0.20
CA ALA A 5 -1.59 25.32 -1.00
C ALA A 5 -2.59 25.72 -2.08
N SER A 6 -2.15 26.38 -3.15
CA SER A 6 -3.01 26.78 -4.26
C SER A 6 -2.64 26.04 -5.54
N CYS A 7 -3.27 24.88 -5.80
CA CYS A 7 -3.04 24.18 -7.06
C CYS A 7 -4.03 24.67 -8.12
N ASN A 8 -3.54 24.86 -9.33
CA ASN A 8 -4.39 25.01 -10.50
C ASN A 8 -4.63 23.63 -11.09
N VAL A 9 -5.80 23.05 -10.83
CA VAL A 9 -6.20 21.83 -11.57
C VAL A 9 -6.75 22.30 -12.91
N ARG A 10 -6.12 21.85 -14.00
CA ARG A 10 -6.67 21.99 -15.35
C ARG A 10 -7.41 20.72 -15.70
N VAL A 11 -8.73 20.84 -15.85
CA VAL A 11 -9.51 19.80 -16.52
C VAL A 11 -9.73 20.29 -17.95
N ALA A 12 -9.10 19.62 -18.89
CA ALA A 12 -9.37 19.80 -20.31
C ALA A 12 -10.52 18.86 -20.69
N ALA A 13 -11.61 19.43 -21.20
CA ALA A 13 -12.68 18.66 -21.81
C ALA A 13 -12.69 18.98 -23.31
N HIS A 14 -12.48 17.96 -24.15
CA HIS A 14 -12.61 18.11 -25.60
C HIS A 14 -14.08 17.89 -26.00
N ASP A 15 -14.72 18.92 -26.55
CA ASP A 15 -16.08 18.79 -27.08
C ASP A 15 -16.00 18.37 -28.56
N ASN A 16 -16.36 17.11 -28.84
CA ASN A 16 -16.33 16.55 -30.19
C ASN A 16 -17.36 17.19 -31.15
N ALA A 17 -18.42 17.83 -30.63
CA ALA A 17 -19.44 18.48 -31.44
C ALA A 17 -19.03 19.91 -31.82
N LEU A 18 -18.32 20.60 -30.94
CA LEU A 18 -17.86 21.98 -31.14
C LEU A 18 -16.42 22.07 -31.68
N GLY A 19 -15.65 20.98 -31.62
CA GLY A 19 -14.26 20.93 -32.08
C GLY A 19 -13.32 21.80 -31.25
N SER A 20 -13.67 22.09 -29.99
CA SER A 20 -12.96 23.03 -29.13
C SER A 20 -12.67 22.42 -27.75
N ASP A 21 -11.50 22.74 -27.20
CA ASP A 21 -11.14 22.41 -25.84
C ASP A 21 -11.77 23.41 -24.86
N VAL A 22 -12.58 22.93 -23.93
CA VAL A 22 -13.03 23.70 -22.77
C VAL A 22 -12.02 23.50 -21.66
N GLN A 23 -11.39 24.60 -21.22
CA GLN A 23 -10.52 24.60 -20.06
C GLN A 23 -11.30 25.08 -18.84
N VAL A 24 -11.38 24.25 -17.82
CA VAL A 24 -11.84 24.68 -16.50
C VAL A 24 -10.62 24.72 -15.58
N ASN A 25 -10.32 25.91 -15.06
CA ASN A 25 -9.30 26.11 -14.03
C ASN A 25 -10.00 26.05 -12.67
N PHE A 26 -9.52 25.19 -11.78
CA PHE A 26 -9.96 25.18 -10.38
C PHE A 26 -8.85 25.76 -9.52
N THR A 27 -9.23 26.56 -8.53
CA THR A 27 -8.35 27.00 -7.45
C THR A 27 -8.79 26.30 -6.18
N LEU A 28 -7.97 25.40 -5.64
CA LEU A 28 -8.24 24.77 -4.35
C LEU A 28 -7.75 25.68 -3.22
N ASN A 29 -8.60 25.92 -2.23
CA ASN A 29 -8.25 26.63 -1.01
C ASN A 29 -8.84 25.84 0.18
N GLU A 30 -7.98 25.41 1.10
CA GLU A 30 -8.29 24.74 2.39
C GLU A 30 -8.58 23.22 2.40
N THR A 31 -8.49 22.67 3.62
CA THR A 31 -8.15 21.28 3.99
C THR A 31 -9.27 20.25 3.93
N ASN A 32 -10.50 20.59 3.55
CA ASN A 32 -11.61 19.65 3.37
C ASN A 32 -12.62 20.24 2.40
N TYR A 33 -12.81 19.65 1.20
CA TYR A 33 -13.88 20.12 0.32
C TYR A 33 -14.62 19.05 -0.48
N LEU A 34 -15.96 19.15 -0.35
CA LEU A 34 -16.97 18.97 -1.39
C LEU A 34 -17.26 20.36 -1.99
N THR A 35 -16.81 20.67 -3.20
CA THR A 35 -17.28 21.88 -3.92
C THR A 35 -18.23 21.48 -5.05
N PRO A 36 -19.53 21.88 -4.99
CA PRO A 36 -20.42 21.73 -6.13
C PRO A 36 -20.06 22.78 -7.18
N HIS A 37 -19.49 22.34 -8.30
CA HIS A 37 -19.39 23.17 -9.50
C HIS A 37 -20.52 22.81 -10.45
N ASN A 38 -21.21 23.83 -10.98
CA ASN A 38 -22.19 23.64 -12.04
C ASN A 38 -21.45 23.70 -13.37
N LEU A 39 -21.25 22.55 -14.00
CA LEU A 39 -20.75 22.47 -15.36
C LEU A 39 -21.96 22.28 -16.28
N THR A 40 -22.24 23.26 -17.14
CA THR A 40 -23.21 23.09 -18.21
C THR A 40 -22.49 22.51 -19.41
N LEU A 41 -22.68 21.21 -19.66
CA LEU A 41 -22.17 20.53 -20.84
C LEU A 41 -23.30 20.39 -21.87
N GLY A 42 -22.94 20.52 -23.15
CA GLY A 42 -23.84 20.20 -24.24
C GLY A 42 -24.00 18.70 -24.43
N ILE A 43 -24.71 18.31 -25.50
CA ILE A 43 -24.79 16.90 -25.91
C ILE A 43 -23.45 16.53 -26.54
N GLY A 44 -22.74 15.57 -25.97
CA GLY A 44 -21.46 15.12 -26.50
C GLY A 44 -20.83 14.02 -25.65
N ASN A 45 -19.79 13.40 -26.22
CA ASN A 45 -18.86 12.59 -25.44
C ASN A 45 -17.75 13.51 -24.95
N TYR A 46 -17.58 13.58 -23.64
CA TYR A 46 -16.54 14.38 -23.00
C TYR A 46 -15.49 13.46 -22.40
N ARG A 47 -14.21 13.78 -22.64
CA ARG A 47 -13.10 13.15 -21.94
C ARG A 47 -12.62 14.10 -20.85
N PHE A 48 -12.50 13.59 -19.63
CA PHE A 48 -11.87 14.31 -18.52
C PHE A 48 -10.53 13.65 -18.23
N THR A 49 -9.47 14.45 -18.18
CA THR A 49 -8.15 14.03 -17.71
C THR A 49 -7.87 14.72 -16.39
N PHE A 50 -7.43 13.93 -15.41
CA PHE A 50 -6.95 14.42 -14.14
C PHE A 50 -5.41 14.42 -14.19
N PRO A 51 -4.73 15.38 -13.55
CA PRO A 51 -3.31 15.24 -13.34
C PRO A 51 -3.05 14.04 -12.42
N ASP A 52 -1.97 13.30 -12.69
CA ASP A 52 -1.59 12.12 -11.89
C ASP A 52 -1.23 12.50 -10.44
N GLU A 53 -0.85 13.76 -10.24
CA GLU A 53 -0.31 14.32 -9.00
C GLU A 53 -0.89 15.72 -8.70
N ASP A 54 -0.90 16.11 -7.43
CA ASP A 54 -1.16 17.49 -7.02
C ASP A 54 0.05 18.42 -7.26
N GLN A 55 -0.05 19.69 -6.88
CA GLN A 55 1.05 20.66 -7.07
C GLN A 55 2.34 20.35 -6.29
N TYR A 56 2.27 19.41 -5.34
CA TYR A 56 3.39 18.96 -4.53
C TYR A 56 3.93 17.60 -4.96
N GLY A 57 3.35 17.02 -6.02
CA GLY A 57 3.72 15.71 -6.52
C GLY A 57 3.02 14.55 -5.82
N TYR A 58 1.98 14.79 -5.00
CA TYR A 58 1.27 13.70 -4.33
C TYR A 58 0.21 13.08 -5.25
N PRO A 59 0.16 11.74 -5.39
CA PRO A 59 -0.83 11.09 -6.22
C PRO A 59 -2.23 11.22 -5.59
N PHE A 60 -3.24 11.49 -6.41
CA PHE A 60 -4.62 11.44 -5.93
C PHE A 60 -5.00 10.00 -5.57
N ALA A 61 -5.43 9.78 -4.33
CA ALA A 61 -5.79 8.44 -3.89
C ALA A 61 -7.09 7.97 -4.57
N HIS A 62 -8.13 8.80 -4.52
CA HIS A 62 -9.50 8.42 -4.86
C HIS A 62 -10.16 9.54 -5.68
N CYS A 63 -11.01 9.16 -6.65
CA CYS A 63 -11.86 10.10 -7.38
C CYS A 63 -13.30 9.58 -7.34
N TYR A 64 -14.24 10.46 -6.95
CA TYR A 64 -15.65 10.14 -6.88
C TYR A 64 -16.41 10.97 -7.91
N ILE A 65 -17.42 10.35 -8.54
CA ILE A 65 -18.37 11.04 -9.40
C ILE A 65 -19.75 10.82 -8.81
N TRP A 66 -20.43 11.91 -8.48
CA TRP A 66 -21.77 11.90 -7.95
C TRP A 66 -22.80 12.20 -9.05
N TYR A 67 -23.88 11.41 -9.06
CA TYR A 67 -25.06 11.68 -9.88
C TYR A 67 -26.22 12.08 -8.97
N SER A 68 -27.04 13.05 -9.39
CA SER A 68 -28.24 13.47 -8.65
C SER A 68 -29.30 12.37 -8.48
N SER A 69 -29.17 11.24 -9.20
CA SER A 69 -30.03 10.05 -9.08
C SER A 69 -29.64 9.11 -7.93
N GLY A 70 -28.64 9.44 -7.10
CA GLY A 70 -28.33 8.72 -5.86
C GLY A 70 -27.59 7.39 -6.03
N SER A 71 -27.09 7.08 -7.23
CA SER A 71 -26.26 5.89 -7.48
C SER A 71 -24.77 6.24 -7.41
N TYR A 72 -24.00 5.46 -6.63
CA TYR A 72 -22.56 5.61 -6.47
C TYR A 72 -21.79 4.61 -7.34
N LYS A 73 -20.63 5.03 -7.86
CA LYS A 73 -19.64 4.11 -8.43
C LYS A 73 -18.28 4.44 -7.85
N TYR A 74 -17.71 3.50 -7.11
CA TYR A 74 -16.34 3.58 -6.59
C TYR A 74 -15.35 3.32 -7.72
N ILE A 75 -14.36 4.19 -7.90
CA ILE A 75 -13.37 4.07 -8.99
C ILE A 75 -12.00 4.52 -8.47
N LYS A 76 -11.00 3.62 -8.59
CA LYS A 76 -9.60 3.86 -8.18
C LYS A 76 -8.92 4.78 -9.21
N ALA A 77 -8.16 5.77 -8.75
CA ALA A 77 -7.77 6.95 -9.54
C ALA A 77 -6.76 6.71 -10.68
N ARG A 78 -6.13 5.52 -10.78
CA ARG A 78 -4.92 5.36 -11.60
C ARG A 78 -5.11 5.14 -13.10
N ASP A 79 -6.30 4.78 -13.59
CA ASP A 79 -6.54 4.63 -15.03
C ASP A 79 -8.03 4.78 -15.35
N PHE A 80 -8.47 5.95 -15.85
CA PHE A 80 -9.79 5.99 -16.48
C PHE A 80 -9.94 6.94 -17.66
N ILE A 81 -10.63 6.44 -18.68
CA ILE A 81 -11.36 7.23 -19.67
C ILE A 81 -12.83 7.15 -19.25
N LEU A 82 -13.38 8.23 -18.72
CA LEU A 82 -14.81 8.31 -18.44
C LEU A 82 -15.51 8.79 -19.70
N SER A 83 -16.12 7.86 -20.43
CA SER A 83 -17.05 8.20 -21.51
C SER A 83 -18.46 8.31 -20.93
N ILE A 84 -18.92 9.53 -20.68
CA ILE A 84 -20.34 9.78 -20.36
C ILE A 84 -21.06 10.04 -21.69
N THR A 85 -22.03 9.20 -22.04
CA THR A 85 -22.91 9.43 -23.19
C THR A 85 -24.27 9.89 -22.67
N PHE A 86 -24.65 11.12 -23.01
CA PHE A 86 -25.94 11.69 -22.63
C PHE A 86 -27.02 11.30 -23.64
N PHE A 87 -28.13 10.73 -23.15
CA PHE A 87 -29.32 10.52 -23.96
C PHE A 87 -30.34 11.61 -23.66
N ASN A 88 -30.80 12.27 -24.71
CA ASN A 88 -31.70 13.42 -24.65
C ASN A 88 -33.02 13.06 -23.94
N GLN A 89 -33.28 13.66 -22.77
CA GLN A 89 -34.63 13.95 -22.28
C GLN A 89 -34.60 15.30 -21.53
N SER A 90 -34.86 16.39 -22.28
CA SER A 90 -35.08 17.80 -21.85
C SER A 90 -33.84 18.71 -21.66
N ASP A 91 -34.02 19.99 -22.07
CA ASP A 91 -33.00 21.02 -22.33
C ASP A 91 -32.32 21.66 -21.09
N ASP A 92 -32.44 21.09 -19.89
CA ASP A 92 -31.90 21.73 -18.66
C ASP A 92 -31.25 20.76 -17.68
N PHE A 93 -30.37 19.88 -18.18
CA PHE A 93 -29.62 18.94 -17.34
C PHE A 93 -28.38 19.60 -16.74
N LYS A 94 -28.47 20.01 -15.46
CA LYS A 94 -27.30 20.46 -14.68
C LYS A 94 -26.67 19.27 -13.98
N LEU A 95 -25.47 18.88 -14.43
CA LEU A 95 -24.67 17.89 -13.69
C LEU A 95 -23.92 18.60 -12.57
N LYS A 96 -24.02 18.07 -11.35
CA LYS A 96 -23.13 18.42 -10.24
C LYS A 96 -22.16 17.28 -10.02
N ALA A 97 -20.93 17.45 -10.47
CA ALA A 97 -19.84 16.57 -10.09
C ALA A 97 -19.28 17.06 -8.75
N TYR A 98 -19.26 16.18 -7.77
CA TYR A 98 -18.57 16.40 -6.50
C TYR A 98 -17.29 15.58 -6.56
N TYR A 99 -16.14 16.22 -6.46
CA TYR A 99 -14.89 15.53 -6.17
C TYR A 99 -14.59 15.69 -4.69
N HIS A 100 -14.22 14.58 -4.04
CA HIS A 100 -13.66 14.56 -2.69
C HIS A 100 -12.19 14.19 -2.86
N VAL A 101 -11.32 15.15 -2.60
CA VAL A 101 -9.87 14.92 -2.55
C VAL A 101 -9.52 14.95 -1.08
N GLU A 102 -9.26 13.78 -0.51
CA GLU A 102 -8.64 13.74 0.81
C GLU A 102 -7.19 14.18 0.62
N PRO A 103 -6.75 15.30 1.22
CA PRO A 103 -5.34 15.55 1.31
C PRO A 103 -4.74 14.34 2.02
N TYR A 104 -3.75 13.73 1.38
CA TYR A 104 -2.95 12.68 2.00
C TYR A 104 -2.27 13.34 3.21
N SER A 105 -2.93 13.32 4.37
CA SER A 105 -2.55 14.18 5.50
C SER A 105 -1.26 13.70 6.15
N ASP A 106 -0.91 12.44 5.89
CA ASP A 106 0.34 11.85 6.29
C ASP A 106 1.35 12.04 5.16
N LYS A 107 2.51 12.61 5.47
CA LYS A 107 3.57 12.87 4.48
C LYS A 107 4.01 11.62 3.71
N HIS A 108 3.69 10.43 4.21
CA HIS A 108 4.09 9.14 3.68
C HIS A 108 2.90 8.17 3.61
N PRO A 109 2.84 7.26 2.65
CA PRO A 109 1.84 6.19 2.61
C PRO A 109 2.06 5.14 3.70
N THR A 110 1.02 4.36 3.99
CA THR A 110 1.22 3.06 4.65
C THR A 110 2.04 2.17 3.73
N LEU A 111 3.15 1.63 4.22
CA LEU A 111 4.06 0.81 3.44
C LEU A 111 4.05 -0.62 3.95
N ILE A 112 3.81 -1.56 3.04
CA ILE A 112 4.10 -2.97 3.23
C ILE A 112 5.52 -3.19 2.71
N TYR A 113 6.48 -3.40 3.60
CA TYR A 113 7.87 -3.59 3.22
C TYR A 113 8.27 -5.07 3.20
N VAL A 114 9.18 -5.42 2.29
CA VAL A 114 9.84 -6.72 2.25
C VAL A 114 11.30 -6.56 2.64
N ASP A 115 11.74 -7.38 3.59
CA ASP A 115 13.13 -7.46 4.03
C ASP A 115 13.76 -8.80 3.64
N PHE A 116 14.86 -8.69 2.89
CA PHE A 116 15.63 -9.83 2.37
C PHE A 116 16.96 -9.98 3.10
N PRO A 117 17.44 -11.22 3.29
CA PRO A 117 18.78 -11.46 3.79
C PRO A 117 19.83 -10.86 2.84
N VAL A 118 20.92 -10.37 3.42
CA VAL A 118 22.00 -9.68 2.68
C VAL A 118 23.18 -10.63 2.58
N THR A 119 23.14 -11.55 1.63
CA THR A 119 24.30 -12.37 1.21
C THR A 119 23.92 -13.25 0.03
N PRO A 120 24.90 -13.72 -0.77
CA PRO A 120 24.68 -14.86 -1.63
C PRO A 120 24.34 -16.08 -0.75
N ILE A 121 23.09 -16.51 -0.79
CA ILE A 121 22.63 -17.74 -0.14
C ILE A 121 23.05 -18.92 -1.00
N LYS A 122 23.69 -19.93 -0.42
CA LYS A 122 24.08 -21.14 -1.14
C LYS A 122 22.92 -22.14 -1.21
N ARG A 123 22.97 -23.04 -2.18
CA ARG A 123 22.03 -24.16 -2.26
C ARG A 123 22.04 -24.97 -0.96
N GLY A 124 20.86 -25.31 -0.46
CA GLY A 124 20.65 -26.02 0.81
C GLY A 124 20.70 -25.13 2.06
N GLU A 125 21.07 -23.85 1.94
CA GLU A 125 21.04 -22.93 3.08
C GLU A 125 19.62 -22.43 3.35
N ASN A 126 19.31 -22.30 4.64
CA ASN A 126 18.07 -21.72 5.11
C ASN A 126 18.21 -20.21 5.26
N PHE A 127 17.15 -19.48 4.93
CA PHE A 127 17.08 -18.05 5.11
C PHE A 127 15.66 -17.61 5.49
N SER A 128 15.48 -16.34 5.80
CA SER A 128 14.16 -15.79 6.11
C SER A 128 13.90 -14.51 5.35
N VAL A 129 12.68 -14.36 4.86
CA VAL A 129 12.12 -13.10 4.35
C VAL A 129 11.12 -12.61 5.38
N SER A 130 11.20 -11.33 5.73
CA SER A 130 10.21 -10.71 6.61
C SER A 130 9.36 -9.75 5.79
N VAL A 131 8.05 -9.78 5.99
CA VAL A 131 7.13 -8.75 5.48
C VAL A 131 6.64 -7.96 6.66
N GLY A 132 6.69 -6.64 6.57
CA GLY A 132 6.27 -5.73 7.62
C GLY A 132 5.42 -4.59 7.12
N ILE A 133 4.90 -3.81 8.07
CA ILE A 133 4.10 -2.63 7.80
C ILE A 133 4.74 -1.43 8.50
N ARG A 134 4.74 -0.27 7.83
CA ARG A 134 5.14 1.02 8.39
C ARG A 134 4.05 2.06 8.17
N ASN A 135 3.96 3.01 9.10
CA ASN A 135 3.08 4.18 9.02
C ASN A 135 1.61 3.77 8.75
N VAL A 136 1.15 2.78 9.51
CA VAL A 136 -0.24 2.37 9.49
C VAL A 136 -0.97 3.01 10.65
N LYS A 137 -2.21 3.43 10.39
CA LYS A 137 -3.12 3.90 11.43
C LYS A 137 -4.25 2.90 11.56
N ASP A 138 -4.60 2.57 12.80
CA ASP A 138 -5.77 1.77 13.11
C ASP A 138 -5.79 0.37 12.45
N LEU A 139 -4.63 -0.27 12.24
CA LEU A 139 -4.60 -1.60 11.62
C LEU A 139 -5.33 -2.64 12.49
N PHE A 140 -6.39 -3.22 11.95
CA PHE A 140 -7.20 -4.22 12.62
C PHE A 140 -7.00 -5.61 12.03
N ALA A 141 -6.91 -5.70 10.70
CA ALA A 141 -6.66 -6.94 9.99
C ALA A 141 -5.76 -6.74 8.79
N TRP A 142 -5.13 -7.81 8.33
CA TRP A 142 -4.35 -7.83 7.11
C TRP A 142 -4.44 -9.21 6.45
N GLU A 143 -4.34 -9.21 5.13
CA GLU A 143 -4.22 -10.42 4.32
C GLU A 143 -3.09 -10.19 3.30
N LEU A 144 -2.18 -11.16 3.23
CA LEU A 144 -0.97 -11.13 2.42
C LEU A 144 -1.00 -12.26 1.40
N TYR A 145 -0.85 -11.89 0.14
CA TYR A 145 -0.53 -12.80 -0.94
C TYR A 145 0.88 -12.53 -1.43
N ALA A 146 1.72 -13.55 -1.42
CA ALA A 146 3.09 -13.43 -1.91
C ALA A 146 3.51 -14.60 -2.81
N TYR A 147 4.33 -14.30 -3.82
CA TYR A 147 4.83 -15.29 -4.77
C TYR A 147 6.35 -15.43 -4.68
N TYR A 148 6.85 -16.65 -4.91
CA TYR A 148 8.27 -16.96 -4.97
C TYR A 148 8.54 -18.07 -6.00
N PRO A 149 9.73 -18.11 -6.63
CA PRO A 149 10.10 -19.15 -7.58
C PRO A 149 10.37 -20.47 -6.85
N LYS A 150 9.40 -21.40 -6.85
CA LYS A 150 9.47 -22.69 -6.14
C LYS A 150 10.65 -23.57 -6.56
N GLU A 151 11.15 -23.40 -7.79
CA GLU A 151 12.31 -24.12 -8.31
C GLU A 151 13.62 -23.65 -7.64
N ILE A 152 13.64 -22.40 -7.14
CA ILE A 152 14.80 -21.76 -6.51
C ILE A 152 14.66 -21.76 -4.99
N MET A 153 13.44 -21.66 -4.47
CA MET A 153 13.16 -21.50 -3.04
C MET A 153 12.09 -22.50 -2.59
N ARG A 154 12.24 -23.09 -1.41
CA ARG A 154 11.22 -23.93 -0.77
C ARG A 154 10.77 -23.30 0.55
N GLY A 155 9.49 -22.97 0.68
CA GLY A 155 8.92 -22.52 1.96
C GLY A 155 9.02 -23.62 3.02
N LEU A 156 9.50 -23.27 4.22
CA LEU A 156 9.73 -24.20 5.34
C LEU A 156 8.87 -23.90 6.57
N LEU A 157 8.75 -22.63 6.93
CA LEU A 157 7.98 -22.20 8.10
C LEU A 157 7.43 -20.78 7.90
N ILE A 158 6.19 -20.54 8.33
CA ILE A 158 5.64 -19.20 8.51
C ILE A 158 5.51 -18.97 10.01
N SER A 159 6.10 -17.89 10.50
CA SER A 159 6.01 -17.51 11.92
C SER A 159 5.43 -16.10 12.03
N ASP A 160 4.48 -15.95 12.96
CA ASP A 160 4.03 -14.64 13.44
C ASP A 160 5.20 -13.94 14.15
N THR A 161 5.28 -12.63 13.99
CA THR A 161 6.17 -11.74 14.73
C THR A 161 5.53 -11.17 15.98
N ALA A 162 4.32 -11.63 16.32
CA ALA A 162 3.50 -11.14 17.41
C ALA A 162 3.03 -9.68 17.20
N PHE A 163 2.88 -9.25 15.94
CA PHE A 163 2.55 -7.87 15.60
C PHE A 163 1.19 -7.44 16.16
N LEU A 164 0.13 -8.21 15.87
CA LEU A 164 -1.23 -7.98 16.41
C LEU A 164 -1.44 -8.59 17.81
N ASN A 165 -0.44 -9.30 18.33
CA ASN A 165 -0.45 -10.02 19.62
C ASN A 165 -0.30 -9.10 20.83
N ARG A 166 0.05 -7.82 20.62
CA ARG A 166 0.37 -6.87 21.70
C ARG A 166 -0.85 -6.42 22.52
N ILE A 167 -2.09 -6.80 22.16
CA ILE A 167 -3.34 -6.37 22.84
C ILE A 167 -4.05 -7.52 23.60
N ASN A 168 -3.32 -8.38 24.32
CA ASN A 168 -3.91 -9.43 25.19
C ASN A 168 -4.83 -10.46 24.48
N GLY A 169 -4.73 -10.60 23.15
CA GLY A 169 -5.42 -11.62 22.36
C GLY A 169 -4.45 -12.33 21.44
N ALA A 170 -4.57 -13.66 21.32
CA ALA A 170 -3.78 -14.41 20.36
C ALA A 170 -4.24 -14.04 18.93
N PRO A 171 -3.37 -13.51 18.06
CA PRO A 171 -3.65 -13.24 16.68
C PRO A 171 -3.86 -14.57 15.99
N TYR A 172 -4.84 -14.56 15.12
CA TYR A 172 -5.18 -15.71 14.32
C TYR A 172 -4.41 -15.59 13.04
N ILE A 173 -3.45 -16.47 12.80
CA ILE A 173 -2.91 -16.65 11.46
C ILE A 173 -3.84 -17.59 10.71
N PHE A 174 -4.38 -17.11 9.60
CA PHE A 174 -5.12 -17.95 8.66
C PHE A 174 -4.16 -18.36 7.55
N LEU A 175 -3.97 -19.67 7.37
CA LEU A 175 -3.44 -20.22 6.13
C LEU A 175 -4.65 -20.66 5.32
N VAL A 176 -4.92 -19.94 4.24
CA VAL A 176 -6.06 -20.25 3.39
C VAL A 176 -5.55 -21.15 2.27
N ASP A 177 -5.79 -22.44 2.43
CA ASP A 177 -5.61 -23.38 1.33
C ASP A 177 -6.76 -23.17 0.35
N ASN A 178 -6.46 -22.49 -0.77
CA ASN A 178 -7.35 -22.48 -1.91
C ASN A 178 -7.33 -23.88 -2.55
N TYR A 179 -8.52 -24.41 -2.82
CA TYR A 179 -8.80 -25.68 -3.51
C TYR A 179 -9.00 -26.94 -2.66
N GLY A 180 -10.14 -26.98 -1.97
CA GLY A 180 -10.92 -28.23 -1.93
C GLY A 180 -11.41 -28.58 -3.34
N VAL A 181 -11.39 -29.86 -3.69
CA VAL A 181 -11.62 -30.48 -5.02
C VAL A 181 -12.95 -30.10 -5.72
N ASN A 182 -13.79 -29.24 -5.13
CA ASN A 182 -15.11 -28.84 -5.61
C ASN A 182 -15.36 -27.32 -5.62
N GLY A 183 -14.33 -26.47 -5.52
CA GLY A 183 -14.48 -25.02 -5.74
C GLY A 183 -15.21 -24.24 -4.64
N TYR A 184 -15.49 -24.87 -3.49
CA TYR A 184 -15.98 -24.18 -2.30
C TYR A 184 -14.89 -24.17 -1.23
N CYS A 185 -14.46 -22.97 -0.82
CA CYS A 185 -13.67 -22.78 0.41
C CYS A 185 -14.58 -23.08 1.61
N THR A 186 -14.61 -24.34 2.04
CA THR A 186 -15.30 -24.71 3.26
C THR A 186 -14.38 -24.44 4.45
N TYR A 187 -14.58 -23.27 5.06
CA TYR A 187 -14.01 -22.77 6.31
C TYR A 187 -12.57 -22.22 6.25
N PRO A 188 -12.32 -21.01 6.78
CA PRO A 188 -10.97 -20.58 7.10
C PRO A 188 -10.42 -21.53 8.17
N PHE A 189 -9.50 -22.41 7.79
CA PHE A 189 -8.80 -23.28 8.73
C PHE A 189 -7.78 -22.41 9.48
N ILE A 190 -8.09 -22.12 10.75
CA ILE A 190 -7.22 -21.37 11.66
C ILE A 190 -6.01 -22.25 12.00
N LEU A 191 -4.82 -21.86 11.53
CA LEU A 191 -3.56 -22.54 11.85
C LEU A 191 -2.74 -21.63 12.77
N PHE A 192 -2.74 -21.97 14.06
CA PHE A 192 -1.80 -21.39 15.02
C PHE A 192 -0.38 -21.81 14.66
N GLY A 193 0.45 -20.88 14.17
CA GLY A 193 1.90 -21.05 14.00
C GLY A 193 2.32 -22.46 13.56
N GLY A 194 1.99 -22.84 12.33
CA GLY A 194 2.27 -24.18 11.81
C GLY A 194 3.57 -24.23 11.00
N ASN A 195 4.32 -25.32 11.14
CA ASN A 195 5.19 -25.77 10.05
C ASN A 195 4.34 -25.90 8.77
N PHE A 196 4.92 -25.71 7.58
CA PHE A 196 4.25 -26.15 6.36
C PHE A 196 4.08 -27.67 6.49
N THR A 197 2.88 -28.11 6.85
CA THR A 197 2.56 -29.53 6.92
C THR A 197 2.33 -30.02 5.50
N PRO A 198 2.51 -31.33 5.22
CA PRO A 198 2.26 -31.91 3.89
C PRO A 198 0.79 -31.81 3.41
N TYR A 199 -0.10 -31.12 4.13
CA TYR A 199 -1.44 -30.75 3.63
C TYR A 199 -1.48 -29.37 2.97
N ASN A 200 -0.45 -28.53 3.18
CA ASN A 200 -0.32 -27.20 2.60
C ASN A 200 0.54 -27.23 1.31
N ASP A 201 0.34 -28.27 0.50
CA ASP A 201 1.12 -28.57 -0.70
C ASP A 201 1.00 -27.49 -1.79
N TYR A 202 -0.01 -26.62 -1.69
CA TYR A 202 -0.19 -25.54 -2.65
C TYR A 202 1.03 -24.63 -2.71
N ASN A 203 1.59 -24.29 -1.56
CA ASN A 203 2.76 -23.42 -1.48
C ASN A 203 4.00 -24.12 -2.07
N LEU A 204 4.17 -25.42 -1.84
CA LEU A 204 5.26 -26.22 -2.42
C LEU A 204 5.12 -26.39 -3.95
N THR A 205 3.89 -26.44 -4.45
CA THR A 205 3.60 -26.73 -5.87
C THR A 205 3.40 -25.48 -6.71
N HIS A 206 3.11 -24.31 -6.14
CA HIS A 206 2.80 -23.10 -6.89
C HIS A 206 3.69 -21.91 -6.51
N GLY A 207 4.45 -21.99 -5.42
CA GLY A 207 5.25 -20.86 -4.95
C GLY A 207 4.38 -19.67 -4.53
N LEU A 208 3.15 -19.92 -4.07
CA LEU A 208 2.29 -18.92 -3.45
C LEU A 208 2.47 -18.99 -1.92
N ILE A 209 2.19 -17.89 -1.24
CA ILE A 209 1.96 -17.79 0.19
C ILE A 209 0.71 -16.97 0.35
N HIS A 210 -0.25 -17.50 1.11
CA HIS A 210 -1.47 -16.82 1.48
C HIS A 210 -1.61 -16.89 2.99
N VAL A 211 -1.43 -15.74 3.63
CA VAL A 211 -1.42 -15.63 5.08
C VAL A 211 -2.14 -14.36 5.49
N GLY A 212 -2.95 -14.40 6.54
CA GLY A 212 -3.63 -13.22 7.07
C GLY A 212 -3.72 -13.25 8.57
N SER A 213 -3.97 -12.10 9.18
CA SER A 213 -4.28 -12.01 10.60
C SER A 213 -5.25 -10.88 10.91
N THR A 214 -6.00 -11.04 12.00
CA THR A 214 -6.95 -10.05 12.50
C THR A 214 -6.91 -10.04 14.01
N ILE A 215 -7.21 -8.88 14.60
CA ILE A 215 -7.54 -8.79 16.01
C ILE A 215 -8.87 -9.53 16.20
N ILE A 216 -8.89 -10.59 17.02
CA ILE A 216 -10.12 -11.27 17.43
C ILE A 216 -10.30 -11.05 18.92
N ASN A 217 -11.42 -10.44 19.29
CA ASN A 217 -11.88 -10.53 20.66
C ASN A 217 -13.39 -10.77 20.73
N SER A 218 -13.83 -11.48 21.76
CA SER A 218 -15.22 -11.88 21.98
C SER A 218 -16.08 -10.77 22.58
N VAL A 219 -15.51 -9.65 23.04
CA VAL A 219 -16.26 -8.56 23.70
C VAL A 219 -15.56 -7.19 23.51
N GLY A 220 -16.19 -6.27 22.76
CA GLY A 220 -15.84 -4.84 22.71
C GLY A 220 -15.27 -4.31 21.38
N GLU A 221 -15.41 -3.00 21.17
CA GLU A 221 -14.72 -2.25 20.10
C GLU A 221 -13.23 -2.13 20.48
N TYR A 222 -12.35 -2.62 19.61
CA TYR A 222 -10.91 -2.46 19.78
C TYR A 222 -10.39 -1.47 18.75
N PRO A 223 -9.65 -0.43 19.17
CA PRO A 223 -8.88 0.35 18.23
C PRO A 223 -7.84 -0.58 17.58
N GLY A 224 -7.64 -0.45 16.29
CA GLY A 224 -6.53 -1.06 15.59
C GLY A 224 -5.19 -0.49 16.05
N ILE A 225 -4.10 -1.09 15.59
CA ILE A 225 -2.75 -0.72 16.00
C ILE A 225 -2.13 0.33 15.07
N THR A 226 -1.29 1.18 15.64
CA THR A 226 -0.54 2.23 14.92
C THR A 226 0.97 1.94 14.85
N THR A 227 1.38 0.72 15.17
CA THR A 227 2.80 0.35 15.27
C THR A 227 3.43 0.04 13.93
N THR A 228 4.74 0.20 13.81
CA THR A 228 5.57 -0.23 12.67
C THR A 228 6.33 -1.51 13.04
N GLY A 229 6.54 -2.40 12.08
CA GLY A 229 7.33 -3.60 12.28
C GLY A 229 6.95 -4.76 11.37
N PRO A 230 7.67 -5.89 11.45
CA PRO A 230 7.35 -7.07 10.68
C PRO A 230 6.01 -7.66 11.14
N ILE A 231 5.18 -8.10 10.20
CA ILE A 231 3.87 -8.77 10.42
C ILE A 231 3.95 -10.27 10.21
N VAL A 232 4.89 -10.74 9.40
CA VAL A 232 5.13 -12.15 9.15
C VAL A 232 6.57 -12.40 8.78
N LYS A 233 7.11 -13.53 9.25
CA LYS A 233 8.44 -14.01 8.86
C LYS A 233 8.32 -15.39 8.24
N ILE A 234 8.88 -15.54 7.04
CA ILE A 234 8.80 -16.75 6.25
C ILE A 234 10.20 -17.31 6.09
N LYS A 235 10.40 -18.55 6.54
CA LYS A 235 11.64 -19.30 6.39
C LYS A 235 11.63 -20.08 5.09
N PHE A 236 12.72 -19.98 4.34
CA PHE A 236 12.94 -20.68 3.08
C PHE A 236 14.21 -21.52 3.13
N GLU A 237 14.31 -22.50 2.24
CA GLU A 237 15.55 -23.17 1.85
C GLU A 237 15.83 -22.92 0.37
N LYS A 238 17.07 -22.59 0.00
CA LYS A 238 17.45 -22.43 -1.39
C LYS A 238 17.62 -23.79 -2.09
N GLN A 239 16.78 -24.09 -3.08
CA GLN A 239 16.74 -25.38 -3.77
C GLN A 239 17.69 -25.48 -4.97
N SER A 240 17.90 -24.39 -5.70
CA SER A 240 18.74 -24.36 -6.90
C SER A 240 19.47 -23.02 -7.05
N ASP A 241 20.41 -22.98 -8.00
CA ASP A 241 21.05 -21.73 -8.39
C ASP A 241 20.04 -20.86 -9.14
N GLY A 242 20.05 -19.58 -8.83
CA GLY A 242 19.07 -18.64 -9.35
C GLY A 242 18.92 -17.43 -8.45
N GLU A 243 18.20 -16.45 -8.97
CA GLU A 243 17.86 -15.23 -8.26
C GLU A 243 16.74 -15.50 -7.26
N ILE A 244 16.93 -15.11 -6.00
CA ILE A 244 15.89 -15.15 -4.98
C ILE A 244 14.94 -13.99 -5.26
N LYS A 245 13.68 -14.32 -5.52
CA LYS A 245 12.61 -13.33 -5.74
C LYS A 245 11.47 -13.59 -4.79
N PHE A 246 10.90 -12.52 -4.28
CA PHE A 246 9.72 -12.57 -3.43
C PHE A 246 8.86 -11.38 -3.80
N PHE A 247 7.63 -11.65 -4.24
CA PHE A 247 6.70 -10.66 -4.74
C PHE A 247 5.52 -10.60 -3.79
N VAL A 248 5.06 -9.40 -3.44
CA VAL A 248 3.80 -9.22 -2.70
C VAL A 248 2.77 -8.69 -3.69
N ALA A 249 1.62 -9.37 -3.79
CA ALA A 249 0.58 -9.02 -4.74
C ALA A 249 -0.16 -7.75 -4.29
N GLN A 250 -0.19 -6.70 -5.12
CA GLN A 250 -0.92 -5.46 -4.83
C GLN A 250 -2.08 -5.16 -5.79
N ASP A 251 -2.15 -5.86 -6.92
CA ASP A 251 -3.16 -5.56 -7.94
C ASP A 251 -4.49 -6.25 -7.63
N ASN A 252 -5.61 -5.63 -8.03
CA ASN A 252 -7.00 -6.11 -7.90
C ASN A 252 -7.30 -7.42 -8.69
N SER A 253 -6.29 -8.27 -8.90
CA SER A 253 -6.48 -9.64 -9.31
C SER A 253 -7.22 -10.44 -8.23
N ARG A 254 -7.52 -11.71 -8.50
CA ARG A 254 -8.15 -12.59 -7.51
C ARG A 254 -7.33 -12.76 -6.22
N PHE A 255 -6.06 -12.38 -6.23
CA PHE A 255 -5.12 -12.51 -5.12
C PHE A 255 -4.46 -11.14 -4.89
N TYR A 256 -4.93 -10.38 -3.90
CA TYR A 256 -4.39 -9.07 -3.58
C TYR A 256 -4.21 -8.91 -2.08
N THR A 257 -3.10 -8.29 -1.69
CA THR A 257 -2.79 -7.98 -0.31
C THR A 257 -3.60 -6.76 0.12
N PHE A 258 -4.25 -6.84 1.27
CA PHE A 258 -5.01 -5.73 1.82
C PHE A 258 -4.82 -5.59 3.33
N LEU A 259 -5.06 -4.37 3.79
CA LEU A 259 -5.02 -3.97 5.18
C LEU A 259 -6.41 -3.40 5.52
N LEU A 260 -6.95 -3.70 6.70
CA LEU A 260 -8.23 -3.19 7.15
C LEU A 260 -8.06 -2.39 8.45
N ASP A 261 -8.81 -1.31 8.55
CA ASP A 261 -8.97 -0.55 9.79
C ASP A 261 -9.98 -1.21 10.75
N SER A 262 -10.15 -0.66 11.96
CA SER A 262 -11.10 -1.18 12.95
C SER A 262 -12.57 -1.08 12.53
N SER A 263 -12.85 -0.25 11.51
CA SER A 263 -14.16 -0.09 10.87
C SER A 263 -14.32 -0.97 9.62
N LEU A 264 -13.36 -1.86 9.34
CA LEU A 264 -13.30 -2.74 8.17
C LEU A 264 -13.18 -2.00 6.82
N ASN A 265 -12.72 -0.76 6.82
CA ASN A 265 -12.34 -0.07 5.58
C ASN A 265 -10.93 -0.49 5.17
N GLU A 266 -10.70 -0.60 3.86
CA GLU A 266 -9.37 -0.85 3.32
C GLU A 266 -8.44 0.33 3.60
N ILE A 267 -7.26 0.05 4.17
CA ILE A 267 -6.18 1.03 4.35
C ILE A 267 -5.32 1.02 3.08
N PRO A 268 -5.26 2.13 2.31
CA PRO A 268 -4.42 2.20 1.13
C PRO A 268 -2.95 1.98 1.46
N SER A 269 -2.27 1.11 0.72
CA SER A 269 -0.87 0.79 0.98
C SER A 269 -0.03 0.63 -0.28
N VAL A 270 1.27 0.84 -0.15
CA VAL A 270 2.29 0.64 -1.19
C VAL A 270 3.20 -0.52 -0.76
N VAL A 271 3.65 -1.36 -1.69
CA VAL A 271 4.66 -2.38 -1.43
C VAL A 271 6.03 -1.88 -1.87
N SER A 272 7.05 -2.02 -1.01
CA SER A 272 8.44 -1.80 -1.42
C SER A 272 9.47 -2.58 -0.57
N LEU A 273 10.76 -2.32 -0.78
CA LEU A 273 11.85 -2.78 0.07
C LEU A 273 11.94 -1.95 1.35
N VAL A 274 12.40 -2.57 2.44
CA VAL A 274 12.54 -1.92 3.77
C VAL A 274 13.37 -0.63 3.79
N SER A 275 14.26 -0.46 2.82
CA SER A 275 15.19 0.68 2.71
C SER A 275 15.01 1.50 1.43
N ASP A 276 13.96 1.23 0.67
CA ASP A 276 13.57 2.08 -0.47
C ASP A 276 12.63 3.16 0.06
N LEU A 277 13.17 4.36 0.21
CA LEU A 277 12.56 5.48 0.92
C LEU A 277 12.23 6.64 -0.03
N THR A 278 12.73 6.59 -1.26
CA THR A 278 12.71 7.69 -2.21
C THR A 278 12.40 7.20 -3.62
N GLY A 279 12.00 8.14 -4.49
CA GLY A 279 11.65 7.80 -5.85
C GLY A 279 11.57 9.01 -6.77
N SER A 280 10.69 8.96 -7.77
CA SER A 280 10.37 10.13 -8.59
C SER A 280 9.73 11.25 -7.77
N GLN A 281 8.99 10.87 -6.72
CA GLN A 281 8.41 11.76 -5.72
C GLN A 281 9.17 11.59 -4.39
N ILE A 282 9.32 12.67 -3.64
CA ILE A 282 9.96 12.64 -2.33
C ILE A 282 9.08 11.83 -1.37
N GLY A 283 9.66 10.84 -0.68
CA GLY A 283 8.94 9.99 0.28
C GLY A 283 8.17 8.81 -0.33
N PHE A 284 8.22 8.64 -1.66
CA PHE A 284 7.60 7.50 -2.34
C PHE A 284 8.67 6.55 -2.86
N PRO A 285 8.63 5.27 -2.46
CA PRO A 285 9.57 4.26 -2.95
C PRO A 285 9.49 4.06 -4.48
N ASP A 286 10.62 3.87 -5.17
CA ASP A 286 10.66 3.61 -6.63
C ASP A 286 10.94 2.15 -7.05
N GLY A 287 10.99 1.27 -6.06
CA GLY A 287 11.34 -0.14 -6.20
C GLY A 287 12.84 -0.39 -6.18
N LYS A 288 13.68 0.54 -5.74
CA LYS A 288 15.13 0.36 -5.69
C LYS A 288 15.73 1.08 -4.49
N VAL A 289 16.71 0.44 -3.85
CA VAL A 289 17.52 1.10 -2.82
C VAL A 289 18.78 1.66 -3.47
N ASP A 290 18.91 2.97 -3.54
CA ASP A 290 20.07 3.66 -4.09
C ASP A 290 20.59 4.83 -3.24
N ILE A 291 21.41 5.69 -3.85
CA ILE A 291 22.12 6.73 -3.12
C ILE A 291 21.18 7.82 -2.61
N LYS A 292 20.00 7.98 -3.24
CA LYS A 292 18.99 8.94 -2.78
C LYS A 292 18.41 8.52 -1.44
N ASP A 293 18.19 7.23 -1.22
CA ASP A 293 17.69 6.71 0.06
C ASP A 293 18.72 6.92 1.17
N VAL A 294 19.98 6.59 0.90
CA VAL A 294 21.08 6.81 1.86
C VAL A 294 21.23 8.29 2.19
N ALA A 295 21.16 9.16 1.17
CA ALA A 295 21.26 10.61 1.35
C ALA A 295 20.07 11.17 2.14
N MET A 296 18.86 10.64 1.94
CA MET A 296 17.65 11.07 2.66
C MET A 296 17.80 10.84 4.17
N VAL A 297 18.21 9.63 4.59
CA VAL A 297 18.44 9.33 6.00
C VAL A 297 19.62 10.15 6.54
N SER A 298 20.73 10.21 5.80
CA SER A 298 21.94 10.94 6.22
C SER A 298 21.68 12.44 6.42
N LYS A 299 20.81 13.05 5.62
CA LYS A 299 20.41 14.46 5.75
C LYS A 299 19.68 14.75 7.07
N ASN A 300 19.01 13.75 7.63
CA ASN A 300 18.24 13.86 8.87
C ASN A 300 18.98 13.23 10.08
N PHE A 301 20.26 12.87 9.92
CA PHE A 301 21.08 12.32 10.99
C PHE A 301 21.12 13.23 12.22
N GLY A 302 20.93 12.63 13.40
CA GLY A 302 20.89 13.29 14.69
C GLY A 302 19.56 13.96 15.04
N MET A 303 18.54 13.88 14.18
CA MET A 303 17.20 14.34 14.52
C MET A 303 16.52 13.36 15.49
N THR A 304 15.80 13.91 16.46
CA THR A 304 14.99 13.18 17.45
C THR A 304 13.54 13.63 17.36
N GLU A 305 12.61 12.89 17.97
CA GLU A 305 11.17 13.22 17.98
C GLU A 305 10.84 14.66 18.45
N GLU A 306 11.70 15.28 19.27
CA GLU A 306 11.56 16.67 19.71
C GLU A 306 11.86 17.71 18.61
N ASN A 307 12.55 17.31 17.54
CA ASN A 307 12.91 18.20 16.43
C ASN A 307 11.74 18.30 15.44
N PRO A 308 11.27 19.51 15.07
CA PRO A 308 10.15 19.67 14.13
C PRO A 308 10.43 19.16 12.72
N ASN A 309 11.69 18.90 12.38
CA ASN A 309 12.09 18.30 11.11
C ASN A 309 12.29 16.78 11.20
N TRP A 310 12.17 16.18 12.39
CA TRP A 310 12.24 14.74 12.53
C TRP A 310 11.14 14.07 11.74
N ASP A 311 11.53 13.01 11.03
CA ASP A 311 10.64 12.25 10.20
C ASP A 311 10.67 10.79 10.69
N PRO A 312 9.57 10.28 11.27
CA PRO A 312 9.50 8.90 11.75
C PRO A 312 9.73 7.87 10.64
N TRP A 313 9.66 8.28 9.36
CA TRP A 313 9.95 7.40 8.23
C TRP A 313 11.43 7.04 8.09
N LEU A 314 12.32 7.88 8.64
CA LEU A 314 13.77 7.79 8.49
C LEU A 314 14.45 7.20 9.73
N ASP A 315 13.71 7.06 10.82
CA ASP A 315 14.07 6.28 12.02
C ASP A 315 13.68 4.83 11.73
N LEU A 316 14.63 4.02 11.28
CA LEU A 316 14.40 2.68 10.75
C LEU A 316 14.78 1.58 11.76
N THR A 317 15.49 1.95 12.82
CA THR A 317 16.18 1.03 13.71
C THR A 317 16.05 1.45 15.16
N GLY A 318 16.40 0.53 16.06
CA GLY A 318 16.28 0.77 17.48
C GLY A 318 16.89 -0.36 18.29
N THR A 319 16.39 -0.56 19.51
CA THR A 319 16.81 -1.69 20.36
C THR A 319 16.49 -3.03 19.72
N GLU A 320 15.40 -3.07 18.94
CA GLU A 320 14.98 -4.21 18.13
C GLU A 320 15.12 -3.89 16.64
N TYR A 321 15.36 -4.92 15.83
CA TYR A 321 15.49 -4.78 14.38
C TYR A 321 14.16 -4.30 13.77
N LEU A 322 14.21 -3.17 13.04
CA LEU A 322 13.03 -2.50 12.45
C LEU A 322 12.00 -1.99 13.46
N SER A 323 12.45 -1.65 14.66
CA SER A 323 11.69 -0.87 15.64
C SER A 323 12.31 0.51 15.75
N HIS A 324 11.51 1.57 15.82
CA HIS A 324 12.01 2.94 15.99
C HIS A 324 12.59 3.14 17.41
N ASP A 325 13.68 3.90 17.56
CA ASP A 325 14.22 4.35 18.86
C ASP A 325 14.12 5.88 19.09
N CYS A 326 13.31 6.56 18.26
CA CYS A 326 13.04 7.99 18.27
C CYS A 326 14.28 8.86 17.96
N ILE A 327 15.32 8.28 17.37
CA ILE A 327 16.50 9.00 16.90
C ILE A 327 16.96 8.48 15.54
N ILE A 328 17.21 9.39 14.60
CA ILE A 328 17.81 9.04 13.31
C ILE A 328 19.33 9.02 13.51
N ASP A 329 19.94 7.86 13.55
CA ASP A 329 21.37 7.67 13.84
C ASP A 329 22.12 6.87 12.75
N ILE A 330 23.33 6.41 13.08
CA ILE A 330 24.18 5.68 12.13
C ILE A 330 23.65 4.29 11.82
N LYS A 331 22.85 3.69 12.70
CA LYS A 331 22.21 2.39 12.49
C LYS A 331 21.19 2.47 11.38
N ASP A 332 20.44 3.57 11.27
CA ASP A 332 19.48 3.80 10.19
C ASP A 332 20.20 3.92 8.84
N VAL A 333 21.24 4.77 8.79
CA VAL A 333 22.07 4.94 7.58
C VAL A 333 22.72 3.61 7.19
N ALA A 334 23.22 2.85 8.16
CA ALA A 334 23.82 1.54 7.93
C ALA A 334 22.81 0.52 7.41
N LEU A 335 21.57 0.51 7.91
CA LEU A 335 20.51 -0.36 7.43
C LEU A 335 20.19 -0.08 5.96
N VAL A 336 20.04 1.19 5.58
CA VAL A 336 19.81 1.55 4.16
C VAL A 336 21.00 1.13 3.31
N SER A 337 22.22 1.44 3.76
CA SER A 337 23.46 1.10 3.04
C SER A 337 23.63 -0.41 2.88
N LYS A 338 23.20 -1.21 3.85
CA LYS A 338 23.23 -2.68 3.81
C LYS A 338 22.29 -3.24 2.72
N ASN A 339 21.25 -2.50 2.37
CA ASN A 339 20.30 -2.86 1.31
C ASN A 339 20.61 -2.19 -0.04
N PHE A 340 21.67 -1.37 -0.13
CA PHE A 340 22.02 -0.63 -1.33
C PHE A 340 22.17 -1.54 -2.56
N GLY A 341 21.57 -1.12 -3.68
CA GLY A 341 21.58 -1.83 -4.95
C GLY A 341 20.52 -2.92 -5.08
N LYS A 342 19.74 -3.21 -4.02
CA LYS A 342 18.58 -4.10 -4.14
C LYS A 342 17.48 -3.45 -4.98
N ILE A 343 16.80 -4.27 -5.78
CA ILE A 343 15.68 -3.88 -6.62
C ILE A 343 14.50 -4.77 -6.23
N PHE A 344 13.34 -4.14 -5.98
CA PHE A 344 12.10 -4.85 -5.82
C PHE A 344 11.68 -5.40 -7.18
N PRO A 345 11.47 -6.71 -7.32
CA PRO A 345 11.14 -7.28 -8.60
C PRO A 345 9.73 -6.83 -8.99
N LYS A 346 9.64 -6.17 -10.15
CA LYS A 346 8.38 -5.69 -10.74
C LYS A 346 7.59 -6.83 -11.37
#